data_AF-A0A7H8ITN8-F1
#
_entry.id   AF-A0A7H8ITN8-F1
#
_cell.length_a   1.000
_cell.length_b   1.000
_cell.length_c   1.000
_cell.angle_alpha   90.00
_cell.angle_beta   90.00
_cell.angle_gamma   90.00
#
_symmetry.space_group_name_H-M   'P 1'
#
loop_
_entity.id
_entity.type
_entity.pdbx_description
1 polymer ?
#
loop_
_entity_poly.entity_id
_entity_poly.type
_entity_poly.pdbx_seq_one_letter_code
_entity_poly.pdbx_strand_id
1 'polypeptide(L)' 'MGKKFSFKATVRDVRTGETGTAQGKVEGDDTYTQARARTDIEAWANTVPGRNLTATDIQLS' A
#
# COMPACT_ATOMS: atom_id res chain seq x y z
N MET A 1 -3.54 2.11 22.60
CA MET A 1 -3.48 3.43 21.94
C MET A 1 -2.88 3.18 20.56
N GLY A 2 -3.65 3.34 19.48
CA GLY A 2 -3.14 3.07 18.13
C GLY A 2 -2.04 4.05 17.74
N LYS A 3 -0.96 3.54 17.15
CA LYS A 3 0.09 4.35 16.53
C LYS A 3 -0.34 4.71 15.12
N LYS A 4 -0.12 5.96 14.72
CA LYS A 4 -0.39 6.42 13.36
C LYS A 4 0.87 6.22 12.54
N PHE A 5 0.76 5.43 11.49
CA PHE A 5 1.81 5.23 10.50
C PHE A 5 1.42 5.95 9.22
N SER A 6 2.38 6.61 8.60
CA SER A 6 2.28 7.08 7.22
C SER A 6 2.97 6.07 6.33
N PHE A 7 2.35 5.73 5.20
CA PHE A 7 2.96 4.88 4.19
C PHE A 7 3.12 5.62 2.86
N LYS A 8 4.17 5.28 2.14
CA LYS A 8 4.38 5.59 0.74
C LYS A 8 4.81 4.32 0.02
N ALA A 9 4.17 4.00 -1.10
CA ALA A 9 4.48 2.83 -1.90
C ALA A 9 4.39 3.15 -3.39
N THR A 10 5.14 2.41 -4.19
CA THR A 10 4.95 2.37 -5.64
C THR A 10 3.95 1.27 -5.94
N VAL A 11 2.89 1.57 -6.69
CA VAL A 11 1.95 0.56 -7.20
C VAL A 11 2.20 0.35 -8.68
N ARG A 12 2.29 -0.91 -9.11
CA ARG A 12 2.46 -1.27 -10.52
C ARG A 12 1.25 -2.05 -11.02
N ASP A 13 0.69 -1.62 -12.13
CA ASP A 13 -0.31 -2.38 -12.86
C ASP A 13 0.37 -3.51 -13.63
N VAL A 14 0.05 -4.75 -13.28
CA VAL A 14 0.68 -5.94 -13.88
C VAL A 14 0.25 -6.12 -15.34
N ARG A 15 -0.92 -5.59 -15.73
CA ARG A 15 -1.48 -5.72 -17.08
C ARG A 15 -0.90 -4.67 -18.02
N THR A 16 -0.82 -3.41 -17.59
CA THR A 16 -0.35 -2.31 -18.45
C THR A 16 1.13 -1.99 -18.23
N GLY A 17 1.72 -2.42 -17.12
CA GLY A 17 3.08 -2.09 -16.71
C GLY A 17 3.22 -0.68 -16.12
N GLU A 18 2.13 0.10 -16.07
CA GLU A 18 2.13 1.46 -15.53
C GLU A 18 2.46 1.47 -14.05
N THR A 19 3.24 2.46 -13.62
CA THR A 19 3.57 2.68 -12.22
C THR A 19 2.92 3.95 -11.70
N GLY A 20 2.47 3.90 -10.45
CA GLY A 20 1.90 5.02 -9.71
C GLY A 20 2.46 5.06 -8.29
N THR A 21 2.19 6.15 -7.57
CA THR A 21 2.56 6.27 -6.15
C THR A 21 1.30 6.27 -5.30
N ALA A 22 1.23 5.38 -4.31
CA ALA A 22 0.19 5.33 -3.30
C ALA A 22 0.74 5.89 -1.97
N GLN A 23 0.01 6.81 -1.35
CA GLN A 23 0.38 7.38 -0.05
C GLN A 23 -0.85 7.45 0.85
N GLY A 24 -0.67 7.18 2.13
CA GLY A 24 -1.78 7.19 3.08
C GLY A 24 -1.33 7.21 4.52
N LYS A 25 -2.30 7.34 5.42
CA LYS A 25 -2.12 7.24 6.86
C LYS A 25 -3.01 6.11 7.38
N VAL A 26 -2.46 5.28 8.24
CA VAL A 26 -3.13 4.13 8.84
C VAL A 26 -2.90 4.16 10.34
N GLU A 27 -3.95 3.87 11.10
CA GLU A 27 -3.83 3.66 12.53
C GLU A 27 -3.63 2.17 12.77
N GLY A 28 -2.48 1.80 13.32
CA GLY A 28 -2.10 0.42 13.60
C GLY A 28 -1.49 0.28 14.99
N ASP A 29 -1.06 -0.92 15.32
CA ASP A 29 -0.32 -1.22 16.54
C ASP A 29 1.18 -1.43 16.22
N ASP A 30 1.99 -1.75 17.22
CA ASP A 30 3.43 -1.98 17.07
C ASP A 30 3.79 -3.13 16.10
N THR A 31 2.82 -3.98 15.74
CA THR A 31 2.99 -5.05 14.75
C THR A 31 2.71 -4.60 13.31
N TYR A 32 2.46 -3.32 13.07
CA TYR A 32 2.26 -2.78 11.73
C TYR A 32 3.59 -2.69 10.96
N THR A 33 3.84 -3.70 10.14
CA THR A 33 5.07 -3.85 9.35
C THR A 33 4.85 -3.51 7.87
N GLN A 34 5.93 -3.38 7.10
CA GLN A 34 5.86 -3.16 5.65
C GLN A 34 5.08 -4.26 4.92
N ALA A 35 5.10 -5.50 5.42
CA ALA A 35 4.35 -6.61 4.84
C ALA A 35 2.83 -6.46 5.01
N ARG A 36 2.39 -6.01 6.19
CA ARG A 36 0.98 -5.65 6.43
C ARG A 36 0.58 -4.45 5.58
N ALA A 37 1.39 -3.40 5.56
CA ALA A 37 1.16 -2.25 4.72
C ALA A 37 1.05 -2.61 3.23
N ARG A 38 1.86 -3.55 2.73
CA ARG A 38 1.72 -4.09 1.36
C ARG A 38 0.32 -4.62 1.14
N THR A 39 -0.12 -5.52 2.02
CA THR A 39 -1.41 -6.20 1.92
C THR A 39 -2.55 -5.19 1.91
N ASP A 40 -2.50 -4.18 2.79
CA ASP A 40 -3.54 -3.15 2.89
C ASP A 40 -3.56 -2.24 1.66
N ILE A 41 -2.38 -1.84 1.16
CA ILE A 41 -2.26 -1.02 -0.04
C ILE A 41 -2.76 -1.79 -1.26
N GLU A 42 -2.40 -3.06 -1.40
CA GLU A 42 -2.87 -3.92 -2.50
C GLU A 42 -4.37 -4.18 -2.41
N ALA A 43 -4.90 -4.43 -1.21
CA ALA A 43 -6.34 -4.59 -1.00
C ALA A 43 -7.09 -3.32 -1.41
N TRP A 44 -6.63 -2.15 -0.99
CA TRP A 44 -7.18 -0.86 -1.40
C TRP A 44 -7.03 -0.62 -2.91
N ALA A 45 -5.84 -0.82 -3.47
CA ALA A 45 -5.54 -0.55 -4.87
C ALA A 45 -6.36 -1.46 -5.80
N ASN A 46 -6.59 -2.72 -5.42
CA ASN A 46 -7.41 -3.67 -6.15
C ASN A 46 -8.93 -3.48 -5.93
N THR A 47 -9.36 -2.53 -5.09
CA THR A 47 -10.78 -2.10 -5.09
C THR A 47 -11.17 -1.35 -6.36
N VAL A 48 -10.19 -0.81 -7.10
CA VAL A 48 -10.44 -0.13 -8.37
C VAL A 48 -10.75 -1.19 -9.44
N PRO A 49 -11.97 -1.22 -10.00
CA PRO A 49 -12.37 -2.25 -10.96
C PRO A 49 -11.45 -2.28 -12.17
N GLY A 50 -11.03 -3.49 -12.58
CA GLY A 50 -10.22 -3.70 -13.78
C GLY A 50 -8.73 -3.37 -13.63
N ARG A 51 -8.25 -3.12 -12.41
CA ARG A 51 -6.82 -2.95 -12.11
C ARG A 51 -6.31 -4.11 -11.27
N ASN A 52 -5.11 -4.60 -11.59
CA ASN A 52 -4.38 -5.55 -10.76
C ASN A 52 -3.06 -4.88 -10.35
N LEU A 53 -3.07 -4.26 -9.17
CA LEU A 53 -1.99 -3.41 -8.68
C LEU A 53 -1.19 -4.14 -7.61
N THR A 54 0.13 -4.19 -7.79
CA THR A 54 1.09 -4.75 -6.81
C THR A 54 1.87 -3.62 -6.16
N ALA A 55 2.01 -3.64 -4.84
CA ALA A 55 2.70 -2.60 -4.09
C ALA A 55 4.17 -2.98 -3.79
N THR A 56 5.09 -2.15 -4.26
CA THR A 56 6.54 -2.27 -4.06
C THR A 56 7.10 -1.02 -3.36
N ASP A 57 8.35 -1.11 -2.91
CA ASP A 57 9.10 0.03 -2.36
C ASP A 57 8.37 0.76 -1.21
N ILE A 58 7.79 -0.02 -0.30
CA ILE A 58 6.94 0.49 0.77
C ILE A 58 7.80 1.10 1.88
N GLN A 59 7.63 2.40 2.07
CA GLN A 59 8.22 3.16 3.17
C GLN A 59 7.15 3.40 4.23
N LEU A 60 7.46 3.02 5.48
CA LEU A 60 6.65 3.33 6.65
C LEU A 60 7.36 4.37 7.50
N SER A 61 6.60 5.34 8.03
CA SER A 61 7.09 6.43 8.87
C SER A 61 6.10 6.78 9.96
#